data_AF-A0A9E5K2N0-F1
#
_entry.id   AF-A0A9E5K2N0-F1
#
_cell.length_a   1.000
_cell.length_b   1.000
_cell.length_c   1.000
_cell.angle_alpha   90.00
_cell.angle_beta   90.00
_cell.angle_gamma   90.00
#
_symmetry.space_group_name_H-M   'P 1'
#
loop_
_entity.id
_entity.type
_entity.pdbx_description
1 polymer ?
#
loop_
_entity_poly.entity_id
_entity_poly.type
_entity_poly.pdbx_seq_one_letter_code
_entity_poly.pdbx_strand_id
1 'polypeptide(L)'
;MAATDPIKITCPECKKVIAVPPDLLGKKVRCKGCSKVFEAQKPTPTKEATKPAEADKKKPQPGDDPDDDGKAYGMHDMILAARCPNCAKELASEDAVLCIFCGYNNLTRQIATTRKTYDITGSDIFLWNLPGIIGFIICLILLTFNLIYMIKIDDWCSPEEGKTDGPWYGFMAHGSIKLWLIIISGSILFTVGKFSFIRLVYENRPKEEEKI
;
A
#
# COMPACT_ATOMS: atom_id res chain seq x y z
N MET A 1 -30.61 45.12 -9.49
CA MET A 1 -29.15 44.96 -9.63
C MET A 1 -28.48 45.89 -8.64
N ALA A 2 -27.72 45.36 -7.69
CA ALA A 2 -26.74 46.11 -6.92
C ALA A 2 -25.57 45.14 -6.67
N ALA A 3 -24.51 45.30 -7.45
CA ALA A 3 -23.26 44.59 -7.24
C ALA A 3 -22.56 45.26 -6.05
N THR A 4 -22.65 44.65 -4.87
CA THR A 4 -21.88 45.05 -3.70
C THR A 4 -20.52 44.40 -3.76
N ASP A 5 -19.48 45.21 -3.97
CA ASP A 5 -18.09 44.75 -4.08
C ASP A 5 -17.66 43.96 -2.83
N PRO A 6 -17.04 42.77 -2.99
CA PRO A 6 -16.70 41.92 -1.86
C PRO A 6 -15.51 42.46 -1.08
N ILE A 7 -15.65 42.57 0.24
CA ILE A 7 -14.59 43.04 1.14
C ILE A 7 -13.71 41.84 1.52
N LYS A 8 -12.39 42.00 1.35
CA LYS A 8 -11.39 41.01 1.74
C LYS A 8 -11.11 41.12 3.24
N ILE A 9 -11.47 40.08 3.99
CA ILE A 9 -11.27 39.99 5.45
C ILE A 9 -10.41 38.76 5.74
N THR A 10 -9.39 38.93 6.56
CA THR A 10 -8.51 37.82 6.98
C THR A 10 -9.15 37.05 8.12
N CYS A 11 -9.31 35.73 7.97
CA CYS A 11 -9.79 34.88 9.04
C CYS A 11 -8.71 34.73 10.14
N PRO A 12 -9.01 34.99 11.41
CA PRO A 12 -8.02 34.93 12.50
C PRO A 12 -7.50 33.51 12.79
N GLU A 13 -8.28 32.48 12.46
CA GLU A 13 -7.96 31.08 12.77
C GLU A 13 -7.08 30.41 11.71
N CYS A 14 -7.30 30.70 10.43
CA CYS A 14 -6.57 30.05 9.34
C CYS A 14 -5.76 31.02 8.47
N LYS A 15 -5.74 32.32 8.81
CA LYS A 15 -5.07 33.42 8.10
C LYS A 15 -5.44 33.55 6.61
N LYS A 16 -6.44 32.80 6.14
CA LYS A 16 -6.93 32.90 4.76
C LYS A 16 -7.79 34.14 4.59
N VAL A 17 -7.51 34.87 3.50
CA VAL A 17 -8.27 36.05 3.10
C VAL A 17 -9.55 35.57 2.41
N ILE A 18 -10.70 35.87 3.00
CA ILE A 18 -12.01 35.57 2.45
C ILE A 18 -12.71 36.83 1.96
N ALA A 19 -13.34 36.72 0.80
CA ALA A 19 -14.14 37.75 0.19
C ALA A 19 -15.58 37.64 0.72
N VAL A 20 -16.00 38.61 1.55
CA VAL A 20 -17.30 38.60 2.20
C VAL A 20 -18.09 39.85 1.77
N PRO A 21 -19.39 39.70 1.40
CA PRO A 21 -20.25 40.84 1.07
C PRO A 21 -20.34 41.85 2.23
N PRO A 22 -20.41 43.15 1.95
CA PRO A 22 -20.46 44.21 2.95
C PRO A 22 -21.67 44.12 3.89
N ASP A 23 -22.74 43.44 3.49
CA ASP A 23 -23.96 43.23 4.27
C ASP A 23 -23.78 42.31 5.50
N LEU A 24 -22.60 41.66 5.61
CA LEU A 24 -22.23 40.75 6.71
C LEU A 24 -21.16 41.31 7.65
N LEU A 25 -20.77 42.59 7.48
CA LEU A 25 -19.91 43.29 8.43
C LEU A 25 -20.61 43.39 9.80
N GLY A 26 -19.94 42.97 10.87
CA GLY A 26 -20.49 42.94 12.23
C GLY A 26 -21.37 41.72 12.56
N LYS A 27 -21.55 40.77 11.64
CA LYS A 27 -22.26 39.49 11.90
C LYS A 27 -21.29 38.31 11.94
N LYS A 28 -21.75 37.20 12.53
CA LYS A 28 -21.04 35.92 12.62
C LYS A 28 -20.92 35.27 11.23
N VAL A 29 -19.72 35.30 10.65
CA VAL A 29 -19.42 34.73 9.33
C VAL A 29 -18.67 33.41 9.48
N ARG A 30 -19.13 32.38 8.76
CA ARG A 30 -18.46 31.09 8.69
C ARG A 30 -17.32 31.14 7.67
N CYS A 31 -16.10 30.85 8.10
CA CYS A 31 -14.95 30.76 7.20
C CYS A 31 -15.09 29.57 6.24
N LYS A 32 -15.00 29.79 4.92
CA LYS A 32 -14.95 28.70 3.93
C LYS A 32 -13.71 27.80 4.05
N GLY A 33 -12.64 28.27 4.70
CA GLY A 33 -11.37 27.54 4.82
C GLY A 33 -11.25 26.63 6.04
N CYS A 34 -11.92 26.96 7.16
CA CYS A 34 -11.80 26.21 8.42
C CYS A 34 -13.16 25.96 9.12
N SER A 35 -14.27 26.36 8.49
CA SER A 35 -15.65 26.20 8.97
C SER A 35 -15.98 26.83 10.35
N LYS A 36 -15.01 27.48 11.00
CA LYS A 36 -15.23 28.24 12.24
C LYS A 36 -15.93 29.56 11.97
N VAL A 37 -16.76 29.98 12.92
CA VAL A 37 -17.60 31.18 12.85
C VAL A 37 -16.90 32.31 13.60
N PHE A 38 -16.63 33.43 12.92
CA PHE A 38 -15.96 34.60 13.50
C PHE A 38 -16.67 35.91 13.10
N GLU A 39 -16.47 36.98 13.85
CA GLU A 39 -17.12 38.27 13.59
C GLU A 39 -16.28 39.11 12.61
N ALA A 40 -16.91 39.58 11.54
CA ALA A 40 -16.27 40.36 10.50
C ALA A 40 -16.12 41.84 10.91
N GLN A 41 -14.90 42.27 11.27
CA GLN A 41 -14.59 43.67 11.59
C GLN A 41 -13.88 44.39 10.42
N LYS A 42 -14.13 45.70 10.27
CA LYS A 42 -13.54 46.56 9.24
C LYS A 42 -12.04 46.81 9.54
N PRO A 43 -11.13 46.65 8.57
CA PRO A 43 -9.72 47.02 8.78
C PRO A 43 -9.57 48.55 8.88
N THR A 44 -8.85 49.01 9.90
CA THR A 44 -8.52 50.43 10.12
C THR A 44 -7.23 50.79 9.36
N PRO A 45 -7.17 51.91 8.60
CA PRO A 45 -5.96 52.30 7.89
C PRO A 45 -5.02 53.12 8.78
N THR A 46 -3.73 52.77 8.80
CA THR A 46 -2.67 53.63 9.36
C THR A 46 -1.82 54.21 8.22
N LYS A 47 -1.71 55.54 8.26
CA LYS A 47 -1.02 56.50 7.37
C LYS A 47 0.52 56.46 7.53
N GLU A 48 1.26 56.45 6.41
CA GLU A 48 2.11 57.52 5.84
C GLU A 48 3.51 57.74 6.45
N ALA A 49 4.54 57.61 5.61
CA ALA A 49 5.72 58.49 5.44
C ALA A 49 6.70 57.85 4.43
N THR A 50 7.46 58.47 3.53
CA THR A 50 7.57 59.79 2.90
C THR A 50 8.57 59.60 1.75
N LYS A 51 8.35 60.19 0.58
CA LYS A 51 9.31 60.28 -0.55
C LYS A 51 10.29 61.43 -0.28
N PRO A 52 11.56 61.38 -0.73
CA PRO A 52 11.94 62.30 -1.81
C PRO A 52 12.84 61.67 -2.89
N ALA A 53 12.70 62.21 -4.10
CA ALA A 53 13.58 61.99 -5.23
C ALA A 53 14.74 62.98 -5.20
N GLU A 54 15.95 62.56 -5.57
CA GLU A 54 17.00 63.46 -6.06
C GLU A 54 17.91 62.71 -7.03
N ALA A 55 18.23 63.37 -8.13
CA ALA A 55 19.07 62.87 -9.21
C ALA A 55 20.48 63.42 -9.04
N ASP A 56 21.52 62.58 -9.18
CA ASP A 56 22.83 63.08 -9.62
C ASP A 56 23.63 61.98 -10.36
N LYS A 57 24.38 62.42 -11.36
CA LYS A 57 24.96 61.63 -12.45
C LYS A 57 26.33 61.07 -12.06
N LYS A 58 26.64 59.83 -12.47
CA LYS A 58 28.03 59.42 -12.76
C LYS A 58 28.10 58.53 -14.01
N LYS A 59 29.08 58.83 -14.87
CA LYS A 59 29.31 58.31 -16.23
C LYS A 59 29.61 56.79 -16.27
N PRO A 60 29.30 56.10 -17.38
CA PRO A 60 29.62 54.67 -17.57
C PRO A 60 31.11 54.43 -17.82
N GLN A 61 31.63 53.32 -17.30
CA GLN A 61 32.94 52.76 -17.65
C GLN A 61 32.77 51.76 -18.82
N PRO A 62 33.76 51.58 -19.71
CA PRO A 62 33.60 50.76 -20.91
C PRO A 62 33.80 49.28 -20.56
N GLY A 63 32.72 48.48 -20.69
CA GLY A 63 32.76 47.03 -20.48
C GLY A 63 31.42 46.30 -20.51
N ASP A 64 30.30 46.99 -20.71
CA ASP A 64 28.96 46.41 -20.59
C ASP A 64 28.49 45.78 -21.93
N ASP A 65 28.20 44.48 -21.88
CA ASP A 65 27.45 43.74 -22.89
C ASP A 65 26.05 44.36 -23.00
N PRO A 66 25.56 44.75 -24.20
CA PRO A 66 24.30 45.50 -24.36
C PRO A 66 23.04 44.76 -23.89
N ASP A 67 23.13 43.48 -23.55
CA ASP A 67 22.03 42.66 -23.01
C ASP A 67 22.16 42.37 -21.50
N ASP A 68 23.15 42.92 -20.78
CA ASP A 68 23.26 42.77 -19.32
C ASP A 68 22.52 43.93 -18.61
N ASP A 69 21.27 43.70 -18.21
CA ASP A 69 20.42 44.70 -17.55
C ASP A 69 20.87 45.08 -16.12
N GLY A 70 22.08 44.68 -15.70
CA GLY A 70 22.74 45.10 -14.45
C GLY A 70 21.99 44.67 -13.18
N LYS A 71 20.88 43.97 -13.34
CA LYS A 71 20.19 43.27 -12.28
C LYS A 71 20.88 41.93 -12.15
N ALA A 72 21.78 41.84 -11.17
CA ALA A 72 22.23 40.55 -10.67
C ALA A 72 20.99 39.67 -10.51
N TYR A 73 20.92 38.57 -11.26
CA TYR A 73 19.83 37.60 -11.18
C TYR A 73 19.65 37.24 -9.72
N GLY A 74 18.64 37.85 -9.08
CA GLY A 74 18.34 37.58 -7.69
C GLY A 74 17.93 36.14 -7.65
N MET A 75 18.78 35.27 -7.13
CA MET A 75 18.42 33.89 -6.86
C MET A 75 17.30 33.94 -5.82
N HIS A 76 16.06 33.86 -6.28
CA HIS A 76 14.91 33.79 -5.39
C HIS A 76 14.97 32.42 -4.73
N ASP A 77 14.97 32.42 -3.40
CA ASP A 77 14.85 31.30 -2.45
C ASP A 77 15.38 29.94 -2.95
N MET A 78 16.52 29.49 -2.41
CA MET A 78 17.03 28.14 -2.62
C MET A 78 16.04 27.11 -2.05
N ILE A 79 15.14 26.61 -2.87
CA ILE A 79 14.26 25.49 -2.51
C ILE A 79 15.12 24.23 -2.46
N LEU A 80 15.64 23.90 -1.28
CA LEU A 80 16.45 22.69 -1.01
C LEU A 80 15.65 21.38 -1.07
N ALA A 81 14.33 21.43 -1.29
CA ALA A 81 13.51 20.24 -1.35
C ALA A 81 13.87 19.36 -2.56
N ALA A 82 14.17 18.08 -2.31
CA ALA A 82 14.41 17.09 -3.35
C ALA A 82 13.21 17.00 -4.31
N ARG A 83 13.47 16.95 -5.62
CA ARG A 83 12.44 16.86 -6.68
C ARG A 83 12.53 15.55 -7.45
N CYS A 84 11.37 15.07 -7.91
CA CYS A 84 11.29 13.79 -8.62
C CYS A 84 11.91 13.94 -10.02
N PRO A 85 12.86 13.08 -10.42
CA PRO A 85 13.49 13.14 -11.75
C PRO A 85 12.50 12.98 -12.92
N ASN A 86 11.38 12.29 -12.69
CA ASN A 86 10.39 12.00 -13.73
C ASN A 86 9.33 13.10 -13.88
N CYS A 87 8.79 13.62 -12.77
CA CYS A 87 7.67 14.57 -12.82
C CYS A 87 7.97 15.96 -12.22
N ALA A 88 9.19 16.19 -11.74
CA ALA A 88 9.69 17.44 -11.16
C ALA A 88 8.92 18.00 -9.93
N LYS A 89 7.96 17.25 -9.39
CA LYS A 89 7.30 17.60 -8.12
C LYS A 89 8.21 17.33 -6.93
N GLU A 90 8.01 18.11 -5.87
CA GLU A 90 8.72 17.96 -4.61
C GLU A 90 8.39 16.61 -3.97
N LEU A 91 9.43 15.92 -3.49
CA LEU A 91 9.27 14.70 -2.72
C LEU A 91 8.77 15.05 -1.32
N ALA A 92 8.03 14.12 -0.71
CA ALA A 92 7.57 14.29 0.67
C ALA A 92 8.74 14.40 1.67
N SER A 93 9.86 13.78 1.35
CA SER A 93 11.11 13.81 2.12
C SER A 93 12.29 13.51 1.21
N GLU A 94 13.51 13.84 1.64
CA GLU A 94 14.73 13.60 0.87
C GLU A 94 15.04 12.10 0.70
N ASP A 95 14.58 11.27 1.64
CA ASP A 95 14.72 9.80 1.66
C ASP A 95 13.53 9.07 1.00
N ALA A 96 12.58 9.80 0.40
CA ALA A 96 11.40 9.18 -0.18
C ALA A 96 11.76 8.28 -1.39
N VAL A 97 11.61 6.97 -1.19
CA VAL A 97 11.88 5.95 -2.21
C VAL A 97 10.90 6.06 -3.39
N LEU A 98 9.65 6.45 -3.15
CA LEU A 98 8.59 6.51 -4.16
C LEU A 98 7.99 7.91 -4.25
N CYS A 99 7.86 8.42 -5.47
CA CYS A 99 7.10 9.64 -5.73
C CYS A 99 5.59 9.34 -5.70
N ILE A 100 4.88 9.93 -4.74
CA ILE A 100 3.43 9.78 -4.56
C ILE A 100 2.65 10.30 -5.78
N PHE A 101 3.23 11.22 -6.55
CA PHE A 101 2.53 11.86 -7.66
C PHE A 101 2.61 11.12 -9.00
N CYS A 102 3.74 10.47 -9.30
CA CYS A 102 3.94 9.78 -10.59
C CYS A 102 4.34 8.32 -10.46
N GLY A 103 4.48 7.78 -9.25
CA GLY A 103 4.85 6.38 -9.02
C GLY A 103 6.29 6.02 -9.41
N TYR A 104 7.15 7.01 -9.61
CA TYR A 104 8.58 6.79 -9.91
C TYR A 104 9.32 6.37 -8.63
N ASN A 105 10.07 5.28 -8.72
CA ASN A 105 10.96 4.82 -7.66
C ASN A 105 12.35 5.48 -7.82
N ASN A 106 12.76 6.29 -6.85
CA ASN A 106 14.02 7.03 -6.88
C ASN A 106 15.25 6.14 -6.64
N LEU A 107 15.08 4.96 -6.03
CA LEU A 107 16.16 3.99 -5.83
C LEU A 107 16.37 3.12 -7.08
N THR A 108 15.31 2.52 -7.61
CA THR A 108 15.40 1.59 -8.74
C THR A 108 15.32 2.27 -10.11
N ARG A 109 14.97 3.56 -10.15
CA ARG A 109 14.76 4.36 -11.36
C ARG A 109 13.69 3.79 -12.30
N GLN A 110 12.68 3.12 -11.75
CA GLN A 110 11.57 2.50 -12.49
C GLN A 110 10.23 3.20 -12.19
N ILE A 111 9.32 3.18 -13.16
CA ILE A 111 7.93 3.67 -13.02
C ILE A 111 7.01 2.48 -12.77
N ALA A 112 6.10 2.59 -11.80
CA ALA A 112 5.04 1.61 -11.61
C ALA A 112 4.13 1.56 -12.86
N THR A 113 4.02 0.39 -13.48
CA THR A 113 3.13 0.18 -14.64
C THR A 113 1.81 -0.41 -14.19
N THR A 114 0.70 0.19 -14.62
CA THR A 114 -0.64 -0.39 -14.44
C THR A 114 -0.94 -1.28 -15.64
N ARG A 115 -1.27 -2.55 -15.39
CA ARG A 115 -1.64 -3.51 -16.43
C ARG A 115 -3.10 -3.91 -16.27
N LYS A 116 -3.79 -4.18 -17.38
CA LYS A 116 -5.15 -4.72 -17.34
C LYS A 116 -5.04 -6.19 -16.98
N THR A 117 -5.68 -6.63 -15.91
CA THR A 117 -5.73 -8.04 -15.50
C THR A 117 -7.12 -8.62 -15.69
N TYR A 118 -7.23 -9.95 -15.76
CA TYR A 118 -8.50 -10.64 -15.64
C TYR A 118 -9.02 -10.56 -14.21
N ASP A 119 -10.33 -10.37 -14.04
CA ASP A 119 -10.94 -10.42 -12.71
C ASP A 119 -10.96 -11.87 -12.24
N ILE A 120 -10.43 -12.11 -11.04
CA ILE A 120 -10.42 -13.44 -10.43
C ILE A 120 -11.83 -13.77 -9.96
N THR A 121 -12.44 -14.81 -10.54
CA THR A 121 -13.77 -15.26 -10.10
C THR A 121 -13.68 -16.20 -8.90
N GLY A 122 -14.82 -16.39 -8.21
CA GLY A 122 -14.89 -17.34 -7.08
C GLY A 122 -14.63 -18.79 -7.48
N SER A 123 -14.99 -19.19 -8.72
CA SER A 123 -14.68 -20.54 -9.20
C SER A 123 -13.18 -20.74 -9.44
N ASP A 124 -12.48 -19.70 -9.88
CA ASP A 124 -11.02 -19.78 -10.09
C ASP A 124 -10.29 -19.97 -8.77
N ILE A 125 -10.73 -19.28 -7.72
CA ILE A 125 -10.21 -19.46 -6.35
C ILE A 125 -10.50 -20.89 -5.86
N PHE A 126 -11.70 -21.41 -6.09
CA PHE A 126 -12.05 -22.77 -5.67
C PHE A 126 -11.20 -23.83 -6.39
N LEU A 127 -11.11 -23.77 -7.73
CA LEU A 127 -10.31 -24.69 -8.54
C LEU A 127 -8.82 -24.59 -8.22
N TRP A 128 -8.32 -23.38 -7.93
CA TRP A 128 -6.94 -23.15 -7.51
C TRP A 128 -6.59 -23.84 -6.18
N ASN A 129 -7.55 -23.85 -5.24
CA ASN A 129 -7.41 -24.45 -3.91
C ASN A 129 -7.78 -25.94 -3.85
N LEU A 130 -8.50 -26.45 -4.85
CA LEU A 130 -8.97 -27.83 -4.92
C LEU A 130 -7.87 -28.87 -4.64
N PRO A 131 -6.65 -28.77 -5.20
CA PRO A 131 -5.58 -29.72 -4.91
C PRO A 131 -5.16 -29.71 -3.43
N GLY A 132 -5.20 -28.54 -2.77
CA GLY A 132 -4.91 -28.40 -1.34
C GLY A 132 -6.01 -29.01 -0.47
N ILE A 133 -7.29 -28.85 -0.87
CA ILE A 133 -8.42 -29.49 -0.17
C ILE A 133 -8.33 -31.01 -0.28
N ILE A 134 -8.04 -31.53 -1.48
CA ILE A 134 -7.85 -32.96 -1.70
C ILE A 134 -6.68 -33.49 -0.86
N GLY A 135 -5.55 -32.79 -0.85
CA GLY A 135 -4.40 -33.14 0.00
C GLY A 135 -4.75 -33.19 1.48
N PHE A 136 -5.51 -32.22 1.98
CA PHE A 136 -5.99 -32.21 3.37
C PHE A 136 -6.90 -33.41 3.69
N ILE A 137 -7.84 -33.74 2.80
CA ILE A 137 -8.71 -34.91 2.95
C ILE A 137 -7.90 -36.20 2.96
N ILE A 138 -6.92 -36.34 2.07
CA ILE A 138 -6.00 -37.50 2.05
C ILE A 138 -5.24 -37.61 3.37
N CYS A 139 -4.78 -36.50 3.94
CA CYS A 139 -4.12 -36.51 5.25
C CYS A 139 -5.06 -37.03 6.35
N LEU A 140 -6.34 -36.61 6.37
CA LEU A 140 -7.31 -37.12 7.34
C LEU A 140 -7.59 -38.62 7.16
N ILE A 141 -7.75 -39.08 5.92
CA ILE A 141 -7.95 -40.49 5.60
C ILE A 141 -6.74 -41.30 6.04
N LEU A 142 -5.53 -40.86 5.71
CA LEU A 142 -4.29 -41.57 6.04
C LEU A 142 -4.05 -41.62 7.55
N LEU A 143 -4.38 -40.55 8.28
CA LEU A 143 -4.30 -40.53 9.75
C LEU A 143 -5.31 -41.51 10.36
N THR A 144 -6.54 -41.52 9.86
CA THR A 144 -7.59 -42.45 10.30
C THR A 144 -7.20 -43.90 10.01
N PHE A 145 -6.65 -44.17 8.82
CA PHE A 145 -6.15 -45.48 8.44
C PHE A 145 -5.04 -45.96 9.37
N ASN A 146 -4.07 -45.10 9.69
CA ASN A 146 -3.01 -45.43 10.64
C ASN A 146 -3.57 -45.80 12.02
N LEU A 147 -4.55 -45.05 12.50
CA LEU A 147 -5.19 -45.30 13.79
C LEU A 147 -5.93 -46.64 13.80
N ILE A 148 -6.73 -46.91 12.76
CA ILE A 148 -7.45 -48.19 12.62
C ILE A 148 -6.45 -49.35 12.52
N TYR A 149 -5.42 -49.20 11.69
CA TYR A 149 -4.39 -50.21 11.51
C TYR A 149 -3.69 -50.55 12.84
N MET A 150 -3.31 -49.55 13.64
CA MET A 150 -2.66 -49.78 14.94
C MET A 150 -3.56 -50.51 15.95
N ILE A 151 -4.88 -50.28 15.90
CA ILE A 151 -5.81 -50.89 16.87
C ILE A 151 -6.26 -52.28 16.42
N LYS A 152 -6.46 -52.49 15.12
CA LYS A 152 -7.17 -53.67 14.59
C LYS A 152 -6.29 -54.69 13.90
N ILE A 153 -5.04 -54.37 13.56
CA ILE A 153 -4.21 -55.30 12.78
C ILE A 153 -3.88 -56.58 13.55
N ASP A 154 -3.70 -56.51 14.87
CA ASP A 154 -3.40 -57.69 15.69
C ASP A 154 -4.61 -58.65 15.76
N ASP A 155 -5.82 -58.09 15.93
CA ASP A 155 -7.07 -58.86 15.86
C ASP A 155 -7.23 -59.52 14.47
N TRP A 156 -7.00 -58.76 13.39
CA TRP A 156 -7.18 -59.22 12.02
C TRP A 156 -6.14 -60.25 11.56
N CYS A 157 -4.95 -60.25 12.17
CA CYS A 157 -3.88 -61.20 11.90
C CYS A 157 -3.84 -62.36 12.90
N SER A 158 -4.73 -62.39 13.89
CA SER A 158 -4.84 -63.51 14.81
C SER A 158 -5.27 -64.80 14.07
N PRO A 159 -4.73 -65.98 14.42
CA PRO A 159 -5.17 -67.24 13.84
C PRO A 159 -6.66 -67.48 14.11
N GLU A 160 -7.38 -68.06 13.15
CA GLU A 160 -8.76 -68.52 13.38
C GLU A 160 -8.80 -69.59 14.47
N GLU A 161 -9.86 -69.58 15.29
CA GLU A 161 -10.07 -70.53 16.37
C GLU A 161 -10.02 -71.97 15.83
N GLY A 162 -9.00 -72.73 16.24
CA GLY A 162 -8.78 -74.12 15.81
C GLY A 162 -7.75 -74.34 14.70
N LYS A 163 -7.11 -73.28 14.15
CA LYS A 163 -5.99 -73.39 13.20
C LYS A 163 -4.68 -72.87 13.80
N THR A 164 -3.59 -73.58 13.56
CA THR A 164 -2.24 -73.19 14.04
C THR A 164 -1.50 -72.28 13.06
N ASP A 165 -1.94 -72.25 11.81
CA ASP A 165 -1.43 -71.40 10.75
C ASP A 165 -2.21 -70.07 10.72
N GLY A 166 -1.48 -68.97 10.93
CA GLY A 166 -2.02 -67.62 10.76
C GLY A 166 -2.31 -67.32 9.28
N PRO A 167 -3.12 -66.28 9.01
CA PRO A 167 -3.41 -65.86 7.64
C PRO A 167 -2.12 -65.48 6.88
N TRP A 168 -2.12 -65.60 5.55
CA TRP A 168 -0.95 -65.32 4.70
C TRP A 168 -0.41 -63.89 4.86
N TYR A 169 -1.25 -62.95 5.30
CA TYR A 169 -0.89 -61.56 5.60
C TYR A 169 -0.53 -61.30 7.07
N GLY A 170 -0.36 -62.35 7.89
CA GLY A 170 0.00 -62.23 9.31
C GLY A 170 1.30 -61.48 9.57
N PHE A 171 2.19 -61.42 8.56
CA PHE A 171 3.39 -60.58 8.59
C PHE A 171 3.07 -59.10 8.81
N MET A 172 1.89 -58.61 8.41
CA MET A 172 1.49 -57.21 8.60
C MET A 172 1.31 -56.82 10.07
N ALA A 173 1.07 -57.76 10.99
CA ALA A 173 1.06 -57.46 12.43
C ALA A 173 2.47 -57.38 13.05
N HIS A 174 3.51 -57.71 12.28
CA HIS A 174 4.88 -57.67 12.78
C HIS A 174 5.30 -56.23 13.14
N GLY A 175 5.95 -56.08 14.30
CA GLY A 175 6.33 -54.77 14.84
C GLY A 175 7.15 -53.90 13.88
N SER A 176 8.06 -54.51 13.11
CA SER A 176 8.85 -53.76 12.12
C SER A 176 7.99 -53.17 11.01
N ILE A 177 6.93 -53.86 10.59
CA ILE A 177 6.05 -53.38 9.51
C ILE A 177 5.19 -52.23 10.01
N LYS A 178 4.67 -52.34 11.24
CA LYS A 178 3.98 -51.23 11.91
C LYS A 178 4.83 -49.96 11.95
N LEU A 179 6.10 -50.10 12.33
CA LEU A 179 7.04 -48.98 12.39
C LEU A 179 7.28 -48.36 11.00
N TRP A 180 7.58 -49.17 9.98
CA TRP A 180 7.83 -48.66 8.63
C TRP A 180 6.59 -48.02 8.00
N LEU A 181 5.41 -48.57 8.25
CA LEU A 181 4.14 -47.99 7.79
C LEU A 181 3.91 -46.61 8.41
N ILE A 182 4.17 -46.43 9.70
CA ILE A 182 4.10 -45.10 10.35
C ILE A 182 5.14 -44.15 9.75
N ILE A 183 6.38 -44.58 9.54
CA ILE A 183 7.45 -43.70 9.00
C ILE A 183 7.08 -43.23 7.59
N ILE A 184 6.66 -44.16 6.72
CA ILE A 184 6.29 -43.84 5.34
C ILE A 184 5.05 -42.94 5.33
N SER A 185 4.00 -43.31 6.07
CA SER A 185 2.78 -42.51 6.12
C SER A 185 3.01 -41.14 6.77
N GLY A 186 3.85 -41.05 7.80
CA GLY A 186 4.28 -39.79 8.42
C GLY A 186 5.03 -38.88 7.44
N SER A 187 5.90 -39.45 6.61
CA SER A 187 6.59 -38.70 5.54
C SER A 187 5.62 -38.17 4.49
N ILE A 188 4.61 -38.95 4.13
CA ILE A 188 3.54 -38.53 3.22
C ILE A 188 2.69 -37.43 3.88
N LEU A 189 2.29 -37.59 5.14
CA LEU A 189 1.53 -36.59 5.89
C LEU A 189 2.29 -35.27 5.99
N PHE A 190 3.60 -35.30 6.21
CA PHE A 190 4.40 -34.08 6.26
C PHE A 190 4.49 -33.38 4.91
N THR A 191 4.77 -34.12 3.83
CA THR A 191 4.93 -33.53 2.49
C THR A 191 3.61 -33.02 1.92
N VAL A 192 2.56 -33.84 1.96
CA VAL A 192 1.21 -33.48 1.48
C VAL A 192 0.56 -32.45 2.40
N GLY A 193 0.75 -32.57 3.72
CA GLY A 193 0.26 -31.59 4.70
C GLY A 193 0.91 -30.22 4.52
N LYS A 194 2.23 -30.17 4.31
CA LYS A 194 2.95 -28.92 3.99
C LYS A 194 2.44 -28.31 2.69
N PHE A 195 2.30 -29.11 1.63
CA PHE A 195 1.77 -28.64 0.35
C PHE A 195 0.36 -28.06 0.52
N SER A 196 -0.53 -28.79 1.20
CA SER A 196 -1.91 -28.36 1.44
C SER A 196 -1.97 -27.08 2.28
N PHE A 197 -1.12 -26.96 3.29
CA PHE A 197 -1.02 -25.76 4.12
C PHE A 197 -0.53 -24.54 3.34
N ILE A 198 0.55 -24.68 2.56
CA ILE A 198 1.05 -23.60 1.71
C ILE A 198 -0.02 -23.15 0.74
N ARG A 199 -0.71 -24.10 0.10
CA ARG A 199 -1.72 -23.79 -0.90
C ARG A 199 -2.95 -23.11 -0.32
N LEU A 200 -3.50 -23.63 0.78
CA LEU A 200 -4.75 -23.12 1.36
C LEU A 200 -4.57 -21.87 2.22
N VAL A 201 -3.40 -21.67 2.85
CA VAL A 201 -3.17 -20.58 3.81
C VAL A 201 -2.31 -19.46 3.22
N TYR A 202 -1.14 -19.79 2.64
CA TYR A 202 -0.23 -18.78 2.13
C TYR A 202 -0.56 -18.36 0.68
N GLU A 203 -0.86 -19.32 -0.19
CA GLU A 203 -1.09 -19.11 -1.62
C GLU A 203 -2.57 -19.31 -2.02
N ASN A 204 -3.50 -18.82 -1.19
CA ASN A 204 -4.95 -19.03 -1.36
C ASN A 204 -5.54 -18.35 -2.63
N ARG A 205 -4.78 -17.49 -3.31
CA ARG A 205 -5.21 -16.76 -4.50
C ARG A 205 -4.45 -17.26 -5.74
N PRO A 206 -5.12 -17.47 -6.88
CA PRO A 206 -4.44 -17.69 -8.15
C PRO A 206 -3.64 -16.45 -8.55
N LYS A 207 -2.59 -16.65 -9.36
CA LYS A 207 -1.79 -15.55 -9.90
C LYS A 207 -2.63 -14.73 -10.89
N GLU A 208 -2.49 -13.42 -10.83
CA GLU A 208 -3.17 -12.51 -11.76
C GLU A 208 -2.58 -12.65 -13.16
N GLU A 209 -3.42 -12.93 -14.15
CA GLU A 209 -3.03 -12.99 -15.56
C GLU A 209 -3.28 -11.64 -16.23
N GLU A 210 -2.27 -11.17 -16.96
CA GLU A 210 -2.33 -9.91 -17.69
C GLU A 210 -3.10 -10.10 -19.01
N LYS A 211 -4.02 -9.17 -19.29
CA LYS A 211 -4.68 -9.05 -20.58
C LYS A 211 -3.70 -8.41 -21.57
N ILE A 212 -3.24 -9.21 -22.54
CA ILE A 212 -2.42 -8.75 -23.68
C ILE A 212 -3.24 -7.82 -24.57
#